data_AF-A0A4U6X1P8-F1
#
_entry.id   AF-A0A4U6X1P8-F1
#
_cell.length_a   1.000
_cell.length_b   1.000
_cell.length_c   1.000
_cell.angle_alpha   90.00
_cell.angle_beta   90.00
_cell.angle_gamma   90.00
#
_symmetry.space_group_name_H-M   'P 1'
#
loop_
_entity.id
_entity.type
_entity.pdbx_description
1 polymer ?
#
loop_
_entity_poly.entity_id
_entity_poly.type
_entity_poly.pdbx_seq_one_letter_code
_entity_poly.pdbx_strand_id
1 'polypeptide(L)'
;MVNRKTSGLVAALAMAATVAAHGHVTNVVVNGVSYRNYIPVQDPYSNNPPLVAGWTIEQRDNGFVAPDAYNSPNIICHRQAVPAKARITVAAGDTIQLQWTEWPDSHKGPVINWLANCNGPCNLVDKTDLRFFKIDGAGLINPPQRENRWAATALINNGNAWLVRIPPNVAPGHYVLRHDIIALHSAGQDNGAQSYPQCVNLEITGEGTYNPPGTPGTALYKANDAGILYNIYRDNLNDYVVPGDAIISGGVSMLPQSRIQITASGSATPYGSTRVAPSSSTTTRVVPSSSSETTTAISSAAASPSSTDVETSITTHPTDTATETFTTRISSNSPPSSTPAPSQTPNPTTLQTQTTTAPPPGEPAQSLYGQCGGMNYNGPTKCVDYATCVSVNPYYAQCTPAPVPEGAQSLYGQCGGVHWPAASPTSCVPGARCSTVNPYYAQCTPA
;
A
#
# COMPACT_ATOMS: atom_id res chain seq x y z
N MET A 1 44.87 59.59 -31.04
CA MET A 1 44.66 58.32 -30.33
C MET A 1 43.59 58.54 -29.27
N VAL A 2 42.35 58.19 -29.54
CA VAL A 2 41.25 58.24 -28.56
C VAL A 2 40.62 56.85 -28.56
N ASN A 3 40.99 56.06 -27.55
CA ASN A 3 40.58 54.67 -27.42
C ASN A 3 39.26 54.62 -26.63
N ARG A 4 38.14 54.39 -27.31
CA ARG A 4 36.82 54.20 -26.69
C ARG A 4 36.80 52.84 -25.98
N LYS A 5 36.68 52.87 -24.65
CA LYS A 5 36.41 51.68 -23.82
C LYS A 5 34.97 51.21 -24.06
N THR A 6 34.82 50.06 -24.69
CA THR A 6 33.58 49.28 -24.70
C THR A 6 33.42 48.59 -23.34
N SER A 7 32.56 49.12 -22.48
CA SER A 7 32.08 48.37 -21.30
C SER A 7 30.95 47.44 -21.75
N GLY A 8 31.23 46.15 -21.78
CA GLY A 8 30.22 45.11 -21.99
C GLY A 8 29.31 45.00 -20.77
N LEU A 9 28.02 45.22 -20.99
CA LEU A 9 26.96 44.88 -20.05
C LEU A 9 26.84 43.36 -19.94
N VAL A 10 27.31 42.79 -18.83
CA VAL A 10 27.01 41.40 -18.46
C VAL A 10 25.62 41.41 -17.80
N ALA A 11 24.60 40.99 -18.54
CA ALA A 11 23.28 40.72 -17.99
C ALA A 11 23.34 39.37 -17.25
N ALA A 12 23.37 39.40 -15.91
CA ALA A 12 23.18 38.22 -15.09
C ALA A 12 21.71 37.80 -15.16
N LEU A 13 21.40 36.71 -15.88
CA LEU A 13 20.12 36.02 -15.74
C LEU A 13 20.06 35.38 -14.34
N ALA A 14 19.36 36.02 -13.42
CA ALA A 14 18.92 35.38 -12.19
C ALA A 14 17.78 34.40 -12.54
N MET A 15 18.13 33.14 -12.81
CA MET A 15 17.18 32.04 -12.79
C MET A 15 16.78 31.83 -11.33
N ALA A 16 15.65 32.41 -10.91
CA ALA A 16 15.02 32.07 -9.65
C ALA A 16 14.56 30.62 -9.75
N ALA A 17 15.35 29.69 -9.22
CA ALA A 17 14.88 28.36 -8.92
C ALA A 17 13.79 28.53 -7.85
N THR A 18 12.53 28.44 -8.28
CA THR A 18 11.42 28.30 -7.35
C THR A 18 11.56 26.93 -6.72
N VAL A 19 12.26 26.84 -5.59
CA VAL A 19 12.19 25.65 -4.74
C VAL A 19 10.75 25.62 -4.25
N ALA A 20 9.93 24.77 -4.85
CA ALA A 20 8.60 24.47 -4.35
C ALA A 20 8.80 23.80 -2.99
N ALA A 21 8.61 24.56 -1.91
CA ALA A 21 9.06 24.15 -0.59
C ALA A 21 8.29 22.95 -0.01
N HIS A 22 7.20 22.50 -0.65
CA HIS A 22 6.32 21.46 -0.12
C HIS A 22 5.60 20.70 -1.25
N GLY A 23 4.91 19.59 -0.93
CA GLY A 23 4.33 18.67 -1.91
C GLY A 23 2.87 18.25 -1.70
N HIS A 24 2.34 17.51 -2.67
CA HIS A 24 1.00 16.91 -2.64
C HIS A 24 1.01 15.56 -3.38
N VAL A 25 -0.03 14.74 -3.18
CA VAL A 25 -0.18 13.47 -3.91
C VAL A 25 -0.69 13.76 -5.31
N THR A 26 0.05 13.34 -6.34
CA THR A 26 -0.32 13.52 -7.75
C THR A 26 -1.16 12.39 -8.29
N ASN A 27 -0.87 11.15 -7.86
CA ASN A 27 -1.49 9.95 -8.39
C ASN A 27 -1.70 8.90 -7.31
N VAL A 28 -2.75 8.10 -7.50
CA VAL A 28 -3.02 6.89 -6.76
C VAL A 28 -2.93 5.72 -7.73
N VAL A 29 -2.06 4.75 -7.47
CA VAL A 29 -1.86 3.59 -8.33
C VAL A 29 -2.41 2.33 -7.65
N VAL A 30 -3.30 1.63 -8.34
CA VAL A 30 -3.91 0.38 -7.87
C VAL A 30 -3.67 -0.67 -8.95
N ASN A 31 -3.01 -1.77 -8.61
CA ASN A 31 -2.79 -2.90 -9.51
C ASN A 31 -2.23 -2.49 -10.90
N GLY A 32 -1.29 -1.53 -10.92
CA GLY A 32 -0.65 -1.00 -12.14
C GLY A 32 -1.44 0.10 -12.86
N VAL A 33 -2.67 0.39 -12.45
CA VAL A 33 -3.51 1.46 -13.02
C VAL A 33 -3.32 2.75 -12.23
N SER A 34 -2.86 3.81 -12.89
CA SER A 34 -2.67 5.14 -12.29
C SER A 34 -3.91 6.00 -12.43
N TYR A 35 -4.43 6.49 -11.30
CA TYR A 35 -5.53 7.44 -11.22
C TYR A 35 -4.96 8.79 -10.81
N ARG A 36 -5.26 9.83 -11.60
CA ARG A 36 -4.88 11.20 -11.24
C ARG A 36 -5.62 11.62 -9.97
N ASN A 37 -4.89 12.20 -9.02
CA ASN A 37 -5.44 12.78 -7.81
C ASN A 37 -5.83 14.27 -8.03
N TYR A 38 -6.38 14.94 -7.02
CA TYR A 38 -6.55 16.39 -7.05
C TYR A 38 -5.18 17.09 -7.01
N ILE A 39 -4.96 18.07 -7.88
CA ILE A 39 -3.69 18.83 -7.98
C ILE A 39 -3.96 20.28 -7.55
N PRO A 40 -3.65 20.67 -6.30
CA PRO A 40 -4.05 21.96 -5.73
C PRO A 40 -3.37 23.16 -6.41
N VAL A 41 -2.22 22.96 -7.07
CA VAL A 41 -1.49 24.00 -7.80
C VAL A 41 -1.97 24.19 -9.24
N GLN A 42 -2.87 23.31 -9.73
CA GLN A 42 -3.32 23.30 -11.12
C GLN A 42 -4.85 23.39 -11.22
N ASP A 43 -5.57 22.53 -10.51
CA ASP A 43 -7.02 22.34 -10.68
C ASP A 43 -7.86 23.58 -10.35
N PRO A 44 -7.52 24.41 -9.32
CA PRO A 44 -8.23 25.68 -9.09
C PRO A 44 -8.18 26.68 -10.23
N TYR A 45 -7.25 26.52 -11.17
CA TYR A 45 -7.05 27.41 -12.30
C TYR A 45 -7.65 26.85 -13.61
N SER A 46 -8.32 25.70 -13.54
CA SER A 46 -9.01 25.09 -14.69
C SER A 46 -10.51 25.43 -14.66
N ASN A 47 -11.06 25.80 -15.81
CA ASN A 47 -12.51 25.99 -15.97
C ASN A 47 -13.30 24.67 -15.95
N ASN A 48 -12.63 23.53 -16.16
CA ASN A 48 -13.23 22.21 -16.12
C ASN A 48 -12.24 21.24 -15.45
N PRO A 49 -12.11 21.29 -14.11
CA PRO A 49 -11.16 20.44 -13.40
C PRO A 49 -11.52 18.96 -13.58
N PRO A 50 -10.54 18.05 -13.70
CA PRO A 50 -10.80 16.63 -13.86
C PRO A 50 -11.65 16.05 -12.72
N LEU A 51 -12.49 15.06 -13.04
CA LEU A 51 -13.18 14.27 -12.02
C LEU A 51 -12.20 13.29 -11.38
N VAL A 52 -11.96 13.47 -10.08
CA VAL A 52 -10.96 12.69 -9.33
C VAL A 52 -11.55 12.12 -8.03
N ALA A 53 -10.87 11.12 -7.47
CA ALA A 53 -11.19 10.56 -6.15
C ALA A 53 -10.50 11.30 -4.99
N GLY A 54 -9.52 12.16 -5.30
CA GLY A 54 -8.87 13.05 -4.36
C GLY A 54 -9.77 14.19 -3.92
N TRP A 55 -9.75 14.50 -2.63
CA TRP A 55 -10.50 15.61 -2.07
C TRP A 55 -9.95 16.94 -2.59
N THR A 56 -10.84 17.91 -2.85
CA THR A 56 -10.44 19.28 -3.18
C THR A 56 -9.94 19.94 -1.92
N ILE A 57 -8.79 20.62 -1.97
CA ILE A 57 -8.13 21.24 -0.81
C ILE A 57 -7.55 22.61 -1.16
N GLU A 58 -7.45 23.50 -0.17
CA GLU A 58 -6.70 24.76 -0.30
C GLU A 58 -5.24 24.49 0.08
N GLN A 59 -4.41 24.20 -0.93
CA GLN A 59 -2.98 23.87 -0.76
C GLN A 59 -2.15 24.39 -1.95
N ARG A 60 -2.43 25.61 -2.42
CA ARG A 60 -1.75 26.21 -3.60
C ARG A 60 -0.28 26.53 -3.35
N ASP A 61 0.08 26.72 -2.10
CA ASP A 61 1.44 26.89 -1.58
C ASP A 61 2.17 25.54 -1.36
N ASN A 62 1.49 24.42 -1.70
CA ASN A 62 1.84 23.06 -1.29
C ASN A 62 2.00 22.87 0.24
N GLY A 63 1.56 23.82 1.06
CA GLY A 63 1.86 23.89 2.50
C GLY A 63 1.17 22.82 3.35
N PHE A 64 1.14 23.06 4.65
CA PHE A 64 0.74 22.08 5.67
C PHE A 64 -0.39 22.57 6.58
N VAL A 65 -0.83 21.68 7.47
CA VAL A 65 -1.62 21.98 8.66
C VAL A 65 -0.72 21.89 9.90
N ALA A 66 -0.66 22.97 10.68
CA ALA A 66 0.16 23.05 11.88
C ALA A 66 -0.59 22.51 13.13
N PRO A 67 0.14 22.16 14.21
CA PRO A 67 -0.43 21.64 15.45
C PRO A 67 -1.53 22.48 16.11
N ASP A 68 -1.47 23.81 16.01
CA ASP A 68 -2.51 24.72 16.50
C ASP A 68 -3.89 24.50 15.83
N ALA A 69 -3.90 23.89 14.66
CA ALA A 69 -5.08 23.55 13.88
C ALA A 69 -5.45 22.06 13.96
N TYR A 70 -4.79 21.24 14.79
CA TYR A 70 -5.09 19.80 14.93
C TYR A 70 -6.47 19.52 15.55
N ASN A 71 -7.05 20.46 16.27
CA ASN A 71 -8.44 20.35 16.74
C ASN A 71 -9.47 20.92 15.75
N SER A 72 -9.03 21.39 14.57
CA SER A 72 -9.88 22.04 13.57
C SER A 72 -10.22 21.11 12.39
N PRO A 73 -11.30 21.37 11.63
CA PRO A 73 -11.63 20.57 10.45
C PRO A 73 -10.55 20.54 9.34
N ASN A 74 -9.50 21.36 9.43
CA ASN A 74 -8.39 21.35 8.47
C ASN A 74 -7.50 20.11 8.61
N ILE A 75 -7.33 19.54 9.82
CA ILE A 75 -6.44 18.37 9.98
C ILE A 75 -7.02 17.08 9.37
N ILE A 76 -8.34 17.06 9.14
CA ILE A 76 -9.08 15.89 8.67
C ILE A 76 -8.57 15.48 7.28
N CYS A 77 -8.66 16.39 6.31
CA CYS A 77 -8.34 16.15 4.91
C CYS A 77 -7.60 17.32 4.25
N HIS A 78 -6.91 18.16 5.03
CA HIS A 78 -6.31 19.44 4.68
C HIS A 78 -7.25 20.66 4.75
N ARG A 79 -6.67 21.86 4.61
CA ARG A 79 -7.34 23.16 4.66
C ARG A 79 -8.50 23.23 3.66
N GLN A 80 -9.66 23.66 4.16
CA GLN A 80 -10.90 23.82 3.38
C GLN A 80 -11.29 22.58 2.54
N ALA A 81 -10.91 21.38 3.00
CA ALA A 81 -11.14 20.17 2.23
C ALA A 81 -12.64 19.91 1.96
N VAL A 82 -12.97 19.58 0.71
CA VAL A 82 -14.31 19.21 0.23
C VAL A 82 -14.28 17.78 -0.34
N PRO A 83 -15.27 16.92 -0.01
CA PRO A 83 -15.34 15.55 -0.51
C PRO A 83 -15.22 15.44 -2.03
N ALA A 84 -14.45 14.45 -2.49
CA ALA A 84 -14.29 14.17 -3.91
C ALA A 84 -15.59 13.64 -4.53
N LYS A 85 -15.81 13.92 -5.82
CA LYS A 85 -17.04 13.53 -6.54
C LYS A 85 -16.96 12.13 -7.18
N ALA A 86 -15.80 11.49 -7.13
CA ALA A 86 -15.59 10.14 -7.63
C ALA A 86 -14.86 9.26 -6.62
N ARG A 87 -14.67 7.98 -6.97
CA ARG A 87 -14.00 6.96 -6.14
C ARG A 87 -13.13 6.03 -6.97
N ILE A 88 -12.20 5.36 -6.31
CA ILE A 88 -11.41 4.27 -6.88
C ILE A 88 -11.85 2.97 -6.22
N THR A 89 -12.21 1.96 -7.02
CA THR A 89 -12.57 0.63 -6.51
C THR A 89 -11.31 -0.18 -6.24
N VAL A 90 -11.22 -0.79 -5.07
CA VAL A 90 -10.10 -1.64 -4.63
C VAL A 90 -10.66 -2.87 -3.91
N ALA A 91 -9.96 -4.00 -3.96
CA ALA A 91 -10.32 -5.15 -3.13
C ALA A 91 -9.67 -5.05 -1.75
N ALA A 92 -10.33 -5.58 -0.71
CA ALA A 92 -9.69 -5.83 0.57
C ALA A 92 -8.43 -6.70 0.35
N GLY A 93 -7.31 -6.28 0.91
CA GLY A 93 -6.01 -6.91 0.70
C GLY A 93 -5.17 -6.32 -0.43
N ASP A 94 -5.73 -5.52 -1.34
CA ASP A 94 -4.99 -4.83 -2.39
C ASP A 94 -3.93 -3.90 -1.80
N THR A 95 -2.84 -3.71 -2.55
CA THR A 95 -1.87 -2.65 -2.28
C THR A 95 -2.11 -1.45 -3.18
N ILE A 96 -2.19 -0.28 -2.58
CA ILE A 96 -2.35 1.01 -3.24
C ILE A 96 -1.05 1.79 -3.08
N GLN A 97 -0.63 2.53 -4.10
CA GLN A 97 0.52 3.42 -4.04
C GLN A 97 0.10 4.89 -4.20
N LEU A 98 0.46 5.73 -3.24
CA LEU A 98 0.29 7.19 -3.34
C LEU A 98 1.61 7.79 -3.81
N GLN A 99 1.58 8.47 -4.96
CA GLN A 99 2.73 9.11 -5.56
C GLN A 99 2.66 10.60 -5.29
N TRP A 100 3.73 11.14 -4.71
CA TRP A 100 3.89 12.54 -4.39
C TRP A 100 4.64 13.27 -5.49
N THR A 101 4.53 14.59 -5.49
CA THR A 101 5.59 15.45 -6.01
C THR A 101 6.92 15.17 -5.30
N GLU A 102 8.01 15.76 -5.76
CA GLU A 102 9.29 15.67 -5.06
C GLU A 102 9.14 16.07 -3.58
N TRP A 103 9.63 15.20 -2.68
CA TRP A 103 9.59 15.44 -1.23
C TRP A 103 10.98 15.88 -0.73
N PRO A 104 11.10 16.97 0.04
CA PRO A 104 12.41 17.45 0.48
C PRO A 104 13.08 16.48 1.45
N ASP A 105 14.38 16.19 1.24
CA ASP A 105 15.13 15.30 2.13
C ASP A 105 15.17 15.79 3.58
N SER A 106 15.15 17.11 3.79
CA SER A 106 15.11 17.72 5.13
C SER A 106 13.81 17.41 5.89
N HIS A 107 12.70 17.14 5.19
CA HIS A 107 11.38 16.91 5.79
C HIS A 107 11.24 15.46 6.27
N LYS A 108 12.15 15.09 7.20
CA LYS A 108 12.14 13.81 7.91
C LYS A 108 10.91 13.68 8.80
N GLY A 109 10.35 12.48 8.89
CA GLY A 109 9.22 12.19 9.76
C GLY A 109 8.43 10.95 9.36
N PRO A 110 7.34 10.65 10.10
CA PRO A 110 6.51 9.49 9.85
C PRO A 110 5.64 9.65 8.58
N VAL A 111 5.18 8.51 8.08
CA VAL A 111 4.13 8.38 7.08
C VAL A 111 3.05 7.48 7.64
N ILE A 112 1.80 7.96 7.64
CA ILE A 112 0.69 7.34 8.38
C ILE A 112 -0.55 7.28 7.48
N ASN A 113 -1.21 6.13 7.44
CA ASN A 113 -2.43 5.92 6.66
C ASN A 113 -3.59 5.46 7.53
N TRP A 114 -4.76 6.02 7.25
CA TRP A 114 -6.00 5.76 7.97
C TRP A 114 -7.12 5.46 7.01
N LEU A 115 -8.08 4.63 7.45
CA LEU A 115 -9.38 4.51 6.79
C LEU A 115 -10.47 5.04 7.71
N ALA A 116 -11.48 5.67 7.12
CA ALA A 116 -12.73 6.00 7.79
C ALA A 116 -13.91 5.56 6.92
N ASN A 117 -14.83 4.80 7.49
CA ASN A 117 -16.05 4.38 6.78
C ASN A 117 -16.97 5.59 6.61
N CYS A 118 -17.44 5.83 5.39
CA CYS A 118 -18.35 6.92 5.06
C CYS A 118 -19.80 6.63 5.45
N ASN A 119 -20.12 5.37 5.81
CA ASN A 119 -21.47 4.89 6.11
C ASN A 119 -22.50 5.24 5.02
N GLY A 120 -22.03 5.21 3.77
CA GLY A 120 -22.73 5.77 2.61
C GLY A 120 -21.72 6.29 1.59
N PRO A 121 -22.17 6.91 0.49
CA PRO A 121 -21.27 7.40 -0.53
C PRO A 121 -20.42 8.57 -0.01
N CYS A 122 -19.08 8.49 -0.14
CA CYS A 122 -18.18 9.47 0.48
C CYS A 122 -18.28 10.88 -0.13
N ASN A 123 -18.91 11.07 -1.30
CA ASN A 123 -19.14 12.41 -1.84
C ASN A 123 -20.21 13.22 -1.08
N LEU A 124 -20.97 12.57 -0.18
CA LEU A 124 -22.01 13.19 0.64
C LEU A 124 -21.66 13.23 2.13
N VAL A 125 -20.52 12.68 2.52
CA VAL A 125 -20.14 12.58 3.94
C VAL A 125 -19.78 13.95 4.50
N ASP A 126 -20.29 14.27 5.70
CA ASP A 126 -19.70 15.33 6.49
C ASP A 126 -18.34 14.83 7.02
N LYS A 127 -17.27 15.52 6.63
CA LYS A 127 -15.91 15.11 7.01
C LYS A 127 -15.69 15.09 8.53
N THR A 128 -16.47 15.86 9.29
CA THR A 128 -16.37 15.91 10.77
C THR A 128 -16.99 14.68 11.45
N ASP A 129 -17.82 13.93 10.72
CA ASP A 129 -18.40 12.66 11.21
C ASP A 129 -17.46 11.48 11.02
N LEU A 130 -16.45 11.59 10.13
CA LEU A 130 -15.49 10.53 9.83
C LEU A 130 -14.74 10.07 11.09
N ARG A 131 -14.69 8.74 11.26
CA ARG A 131 -13.98 8.05 12.34
C ARG A 131 -12.85 7.23 11.75
N PHE A 132 -11.63 7.69 11.97
CA PHE A 132 -10.42 7.14 11.37
C PHE A 132 -9.81 6.05 12.24
N PHE A 133 -9.45 4.93 11.63
CA PHE A 133 -8.67 3.88 12.25
C PHE A 133 -7.38 3.67 11.46
N LYS A 134 -6.25 3.53 12.18
CA LYS A 134 -4.90 3.51 11.59
C LYS A 134 -4.63 2.15 10.94
N ILE A 135 -4.29 2.14 9.66
CA ILE A 135 -4.02 0.90 8.91
C ILE A 135 -2.53 0.69 8.63
N ASP A 136 -1.75 1.77 8.59
CA ASP A 136 -0.30 1.74 8.63
C ASP A 136 0.24 2.95 9.42
N GLY A 137 1.52 2.89 9.79
CA GLY A 137 2.18 3.98 10.50
C GLY A 137 3.65 3.66 10.70
N ALA A 138 4.49 4.24 9.86
CA ALA A 138 5.94 4.09 9.93
C ALA A 138 6.56 5.39 10.42
N GLY A 139 7.40 5.31 11.43
CA GLY A 139 8.17 6.44 11.96
C GLY A 139 9.63 6.38 11.56
N LEU A 140 10.50 6.26 12.56
CA LEU A 140 11.90 5.97 12.38
C LEU A 140 12.13 4.47 12.14
N ILE A 141 12.89 4.12 11.10
CA ILE A 141 13.12 2.74 10.67
C ILE A 141 14.55 2.32 11.05
N ASN A 142 14.68 1.17 11.73
CA ASN A 142 15.95 0.57 12.15
C ASN A 142 16.87 1.49 12.99
N PRO A 143 16.40 2.06 14.12
CA PRO A 143 17.29 2.80 15.02
C PRO A 143 18.20 1.84 15.84
N PRO A 144 19.44 2.22 16.23
CA PRO A 144 20.25 3.35 15.83
C PRO A 144 21.37 2.90 14.87
N GLN A 145 21.20 3.08 13.56
CA GLN A 145 22.32 3.08 12.62
C GLN A 145 22.50 4.48 12.04
N ARG A 146 23.74 4.81 11.65
CA ARG A 146 24.26 6.13 11.24
C ARG A 146 23.44 6.89 10.16
N GLU A 147 22.35 6.31 9.68
CA GLU A 147 21.55 6.76 8.54
C GLU A 147 20.25 7.47 8.92
N ASN A 148 19.78 7.41 10.19
CA ASN A 148 18.54 8.08 10.65
C ASN A 148 17.38 7.95 9.64
N ARG A 149 17.05 6.71 9.25
CA ARG A 149 16.14 6.46 8.14
C ARG A 149 14.68 6.60 8.56
N TRP A 150 14.06 7.73 8.24
CA TRP A 150 12.63 7.97 8.45
C TRP A 150 11.77 7.34 7.35
N ALA A 151 10.48 7.13 7.63
CA ALA A 151 9.49 6.73 6.63
C ALA A 151 9.46 7.69 5.43
N ALA A 152 9.57 9.01 5.65
CA ALA A 152 9.73 9.99 4.58
C ALA A 152 10.98 9.74 3.71
N THR A 153 12.10 9.29 4.29
CA THR A 153 13.30 8.90 3.51
C THR A 153 13.02 7.65 2.67
N ALA A 154 12.29 6.66 3.20
CA ALA A 154 11.89 5.49 2.43
C ALA A 154 10.93 5.85 1.27
N LEU A 155 10.03 6.81 1.48
CA LEU A 155 9.16 7.38 0.45
C LEU A 155 9.97 8.04 -0.68
N ILE A 156 10.96 8.88 -0.33
CA ILE A 156 11.86 9.53 -1.29
C ILE A 156 12.61 8.47 -2.12
N ASN A 157 13.22 7.49 -1.45
CA ASN A 157 13.97 6.41 -2.11
C ASN A 157 13.09 5.52 -2.99
N ASN A 158 11.79 5.48 -2.72
CA ASN A 158 10.79 4.83 -3.57
C ASN A 158 10.30 5.75 -4.71
N GLY A 159 11.08 6.76 -5.07
CA GLY A 159 10.78 7.76 -6.09
C GLY A 159 9.66 8.72 -5.70
N ASN A 160 9.54 9.08 -4.42
CA ASN A 160 8.43 9.86 -3.86
C ASN A 160 7.08 9.11 -3.91
N ALA A 161 7.06 7.85 -3.46
CA ALA A 161 5.84 7.06 -3.41
C ALA A 161 5.73 6.20 -2.15
N TRP A 162 4.52 6.06 -1.64
CA TRP A 162 4.23 5.20 -0.49
C TRP A 162 3.26 4.09 -0.86
N LEU A 163 3.63 2.86 -0.55
CA LEU A 163 2.81 1.66 -0.72
C LEU A 163 2.08 1.35 0.59
N VAL A 164 0.75 1.28 0.52
CA VAL A 164 -0.16 0.94 1.62
C VAL A 164 -0.98 -0.30 1.25
N ARG A 165 -1.29 -1.16 2.22
CA ARG A 165 -2.20 -2.31 2.03
C ARG A 165 -3.57 -1.99 2.62
N ILE A 166 -4.63 -2.23 1.87
CA ILE A 166 -5.98 -2.27 2.42
C ILE A 166 -6.12 -3.51 3.29
N PRO A 167 -6.51 -3.41 4.58
CA PRO A 167 -6.57 -4.58 5.46
C PRO A 167 -7.44 -5.69 4.84
N PRO A 168 -6.97 -6.95 4.79
CA PRO A 168 -7.67 -8.02 4.07
C PRO A 168 -9.01 -8.42 4.69
N ASN A 169 -9.21 -8.11 5.97
CA ASN A 169 -10.43 -8.42 6.73
C ASN A 169 -11.41 -7.24 6.80
N VAL A 170 -11.08 -6.07 6.24
CA VAL A 170 -11.95 -4.88 6.31
C VAL A 170 -13.28 -5.15 5.61
N ALA A 171 -14.38 -4.68 6.20
CA ALA A 171 -15.69 -4.81 5.60
C ALA A 171 -15.78 -4.05 4.26
N PRO A 172 -16.47 -4.59 3.24
CA PRO A 172 -16.71 -3.86 2.00
C PRO A 172 -17.54 -2.60 2.27
N GLY A 173 -17.32 -1.55 1.46
CA GLY A 173 -18.02 -0.27 1.65
C GLY A 173 -17.30 0.92 1.02
N HIS A 174 -17.74 2.11 1.38
CA HIS A 174 -17.15 3.36 0.94
C HIS A 174 -16.32 3.97 2.05
N TYR A 175 -15.05 4.25 1.76
CA TYR A 175 -14.08 4.71 2.75
C TYR A 175 -13.34 5.94 2.26
N VAL A 176 -12.97 6.80 3.19
CA VAL A 176 -11.90 7.78 2.96
C VAL A 176 -10.58 7.16 3.40
N LEU A 177 -9.64 7.02 2.46
CA LEU A 177 -8.23 6.83 2.77
C LEU A 177 -7.62 8.20 3.07
N ARG A 178 -7.12 8.40 4.29
CA ARG A 178 -6.36 9.58 4.70
C ARG A 178 -4.89 9.19 4.82
N HIS A 179 -4.07 9.73 3.93
CA HIS A 179 -2.62 9.56 3.91
C HIS A 179 -1.95 10.83 4.44
N ASP A 180 -0.97 10.72 5.32
CA ASP A 180 -0.37 11.87 6.00
C ASP A 180 1.13 11.67 6.15
N ILE A 181 1.91 12.68 5.76
CA ILE A 181 3.32 12.81 6.13
C ILE A 181 3.37 13.89 7.21
N ILE A 182 4.09 13.64 8.31
CA ILE A 182 4.34 14.68 9.33
C ILE A 182 5.81 15.06 9.26
N ALA A 183 6.15 16.25 8.78
CA ALA A 183 7.53 16.71 8.74
C ALA A 183 7.94 17.24 10.13
N LEU A 184 9.10 16.79 10.61
CA LEU A 184 9.60 17.04 11.97
C LEU A 184 10.85 17.92 12.02
N HIS A 185 11.28 18.47 10.89
CA HIS A 185 12.51 19.27 10.80
C HIS A 185 12.50 20.52 11.70
N SER A 186 11.30 21.03 12.05
CA SER A 186 11.12 22.14 13.00
C SER A 186 10.36 21.74 14.27
N ALA A 187 10.05 20.45 14.45
CA ALA A 187 9.16 19.94 15.50
C ALA A 187 9.75 20.00 16.93
N GLY A 188 11.01 20.42 17.09
CA GLY A 188 11.58 20.71 18.41
C GLY A 188 11.04 22.01 19.04
N GLN A 189 10.25 22.79 18.31
CA GLN A 189 9.56 23.99 18.78
C GLN A 189 8.05 23.75 18.83
N ASP A 190 7.38 24.47 19.73
CA ASP A 190 5.91 24.50 19.77
C ASP A 190 5.36 24.87 18.38
N ASN A 191 4.32 24.16 17.95
CA ASN A 191 3.69 24.33 16.63
C ASN A 191 4.62 24.06 15.43
N GLY A 192 5.79 23.43 15.64
CA GLY A 192 6.82 23.26 14.61
C GLY A 192 6.66 22.02 13.71
N ALA A 193 5.85 21.03 14.11
CA ALA A 193 5.51 19.90 13.24
C ALA A 193 4.59 20.36 12.10
N GLN A 194 4.63 19.64 10.97
CA GLN A 194 3.87 20.01 9.78
C GLN A 194 3.17 18.78 9.20
N SER A 195 1.84 18.73 9.25
CA SER A 195 1.05 17.63 8.68
C SER A 195 0.60 17.92 7.26
N TYR A 196 0.65 16.90 6.41
CA TYR A 196 0.27 16.96 5.00
C TYR A 196 -0.81 15.92 4.67
N PRO A 197 -2.01 16.02 5.28
CA PRO A 197 -3.08 15.06 5.03
C PRO A 197 -3.60 15.17 3.59
N GLN A 198 -3.78 14.02 2.94
CA GLN A 198 -4.33 13.87 1.60
C GLN A 198 -5.42 12.80 1.65
N CYS A 199 -6.66 13.16 1.31
CA CYS A 199 -7.81 12.24 1.36
C CYS A 199 -8.23 11.75 -0.03
N VAL A 200 -8.54 10.46 -0.12
CA VAL A 200 -8.97 9.77 -1.33
C VAL A 200 -10.20 8.92 -1.05
N ASN A 201 -11.23 9.03 -1.88
CA ASN A 201 -12.41 8.19 -1.82
C ASN A 201 -12.16 6.81 -2.42
N LEU A 202 -12.40 5.77 -1.64
CA LEU A 202 -12.30 4.37 -2.04
C LEU A 202 -13.66 3.68 -1.99
N GLU A 203 -13.87 2.73 -2.89
CA GLU A 203 -14.88 1.68 -2.76
C GLU A 203 -14.15 0.36 -2.54
N ILE A 204 -14.25 -0.18 -1.32
CA ILE A 204 -13.59 -1.42 -0.96
C ILE A 204 -14.57 -2.58 -1.21
N THR A 205 -14.14 -3.58 -1.96
CA THR A 205 -14.86 -4.85 -2.20
C THR A 205 -14.23 -6.00 -1.41
N GLY A 206 -14.96 -7.10 -1.23
CA GLY A 206 -14.47 -8.31 -0.56
C GLY A 206 -15.48 -8.86 0.44
N GLU A 207 -15.06 -9.90 1.16
CA GLU A 207 -15.90 -10.67 2.09
C GLU A 207 -15.56 -10.41 3.57
N GLY A 208 -14.69 -9.42 3.84
CA GLY A 208 -14.34 -9.02 5.20
C GLY A 208 -15.55 -8.50 5.97
N THR A 209 -15.46 -8.53 7.30
CA THR A 209 -16.51 -8.04 8.21
C THR A 209 -15.97 -7.03 9.23
N TYR A 210 -14.67 -6.76 9.24
CA TYR A 210 -14.04 -5.92 10.23
C TYR A 210 -14.28 -4.44 9.95
N ASN A 211 -14.99 -3.78 10.84
CA ASN A 211 -15.24 -2.33 10.81
C ASN A 211 -15.03 -1.78 12.23
N PRO A 212 -13.77 -1.53 12.64
CA PRO A 212 -13.47 -1.11 13.99
C PRO A 212 -13.98 0.31 14.27
N PRO A 213 -14.18 0.67 15.55
CA PRO A 213 -14.37 2.07 15.90
C PRO A 213 -13.14 2.88 15.46
N GLY A 214 -13.35 4.16 15.19
CA GLY A 214 -12.29 5.08 14.83
C GLY A 214 -12.35 6.38 15.63
N THR A 215 -11.31 7.18 15.48
CA THR A 215 -11.14 8.46 16.15
C THR A 215 -11.54 9.60 15.23
N PRO A 216 -12.28 10.62 15.71
CA PRO A 216 -12.57 11.79 14.89
C PRO A 216 -11.28 12.45 14.40
N GLY A 217 -11.28 12.95 13.16
CA GLY A 217 -10.07 13.51 12.55
C GLY A 217 -9.41 14.63 13.38
N THR A 218 -10.21 15.41 14.11
CA THR A 218 -9.78 16.50 15.01
C THR A 218 -9.22 16.03 16.36
N ALA A 219 -9.17 14.72 16.58
CA ALA A 219 -8.62 14.10 17.79
C ALA A 219 -7.50 13.11 17.48
N LEU A 220 -7.08 13.00 16.21
CA LEU A 220 -6.00 12.10 15.81
C LEU A 220 -4.67 12.45 16.45
N TYR A 221 -4.38 13.74 16.60
CA TYR A 221 -3.12 14.24 17.13
C TYR A 221 -3.36 15.41 18.09
N LYS A 222 -2.45 15.61 19.03
CA LYS A 222 -2.36 16.78 19.89
C LYS A 222 -1.02 17.46 19.69
N ALA A 223 -0.99 18.78 19.88
CA ALA A 223 0.22 19.57 19.69
C ALA A 223 1.38 19.15 20.61
N ASN A 224 1.08 18.56 21.76
CA ASN A 224 2.05 18.09 22.75
C ASN A 224 2.24 16.56 22.75
N ASP A 225 1.74 15.83 21.75
CA ASP A 225 2.04 14.41 21.63
C ASP A 225 3.55 14.22 21.45
N ALA A 226 4.11 13.17 22.07
CA ALA A 226 5.56 12.92 22.08
C ALA A 226 6.17 12.72 20.67
N GLY A 227 5.34 12.36 19.68
CA GLY A 227 5.72 12.25 18.27
C GLY A 227 5.53 13.51 17.43
N ILE A 228 4.94 14.56 18.01
CA ILE A 228 4.60 15.85 17.39
C ILE A 228 5.52 16.96 17.89
N LEU A 229 5.65 17.14 19.22
CA LEU A 229 6.66 18.02 19.81
C LEU A 229 7.92 17.19 20.07
N TYR A 230 8.77 17.10 19.06
CA TYR A 230 9.91 16.19 19.04
C TYR A 230 11.11 16.79 18.29
N ASN A 231 12.27 16.86 18.93
CA ASN A 231 13.49 17.37 18.32
C ASN A 231 14.34 16.24 17.74
N ILE A 232 14.22 16.01 16.43
CA ILE A 232 14.96 14.96 15.71
C ILE A 232 16.49 15.13 15.70
N TYR A 233 17.01 16.27 16.15
CA TYR A 233 18.46 16.56 16.19
C TYR A 233 19.07 16.44 17.59
N ARG A 234 18.25 16.37 18.63
CA ARG A 234 18.69 16.41 20.03
C ARG A 234 18.13 15.26 20.87
N ASP A 235 16.87 14.91 20.64
CA ASP A 235 16.18 13.93 21.47
C ASP A 235 16.59 12.50 21.04
N ASN A 236 16.44 11.54 21.96
CA ASN A 236 16.84 10.16 21.70
C ASN A 236 15.91 9.52 20.67
N LEU A 237 16.43 9.34 19.46
CA LEU A 237 15.72 8.76 18.32
C LEU A 237 15.08 7.39 18.59
N ASN A 238 15.61 6.61 19.53
CA ASN A 238 15.02 5.31 19.91
C ASN A 238 13.69 5.45 20.67
N ASP A 239 13.36 6.64 21.16
CA ASP A 239 12.15 6.92 21.94
C ASP A 239 11.05 7.55 21.08
N TYR A 240 11.27 7.70 19.77
CA TYR A 240 10.27 8.29 18.88
C TYR A 240 8.99 7.44 18.82
N VAL A 241 7.87 8.06 19.15
CA VAL A 241 6.53 7.45 19.09
C VAL A 241 5.78 7.98 17.88
N VAL A 242 5.32 7.09 17.00
CA VAL A 242 4.44 7.50 15.88
C VAL A 242 3.11 8.02 16.46
N PRO A 243 2.69 9.25 16.15
CA PRO A 243 1.51 9.85 16.78
C PRO A 243 0.19 9.21 16.33
N GLY A 244 -0.86 9.44 17.12
CA GLY A 244 -2.21 8.87 16.94
C GLY A 244 -2.34 7.41 17.39
N ASP A 245 -3.56 6.87 17.29
CA ASP A 245 -3.96 5.55 17.77
C ASP A 245 -3.11 4.36 17.29
N ALA A 246 -3.24 3.22 17.96
CA ALA A 246 -2.61 1.98 17.53
C ALA A 246 -3.08 1.53 16.14
N ILE A 247 -2.21 0.82 15.42
CA ILE A 247 -2.57 0.17 14.16
C ILE A 247 -3.57 -0.94 14.45
N ILE A 248 -4.64 -1.02 13.65
CA ILE A 248 -5.67 -2.05 13.82
C ILE A 248 -5.15 -3.45 13.49
N SER A 249 -5.87 -4.47 13.96
CA SER A 249 -5.69 -5.85 13.48
C SER A 249 -5.83 -5.93 11.96
N GLY A 250 -4.90 -6.64 11.31
CA GLY A 250 -4.81 -6.74 9.85
C GLY A 250 -4.05 -5.60 9.16
N GLY A 251 -3.74 -4.51 9.89
CA GLY A 251 -2.80 -3.48 9.47
C GLY A 251 -1.34 -3.91 9.69
N VAL A 252 -0.41 -3.18 9.10
CA VAL A 252 1.03 -3.40 9.27
C VAL A 252 1.72 -2.05 9.45
N SER A 253 2.79 -1.97 10.27
CA SER A 253 3.50 -0.69 10.46
C SER A 253 4.02 -0.11 9.15
N MET A 254 4.56 -0.96 8.28
CA MET A 254 5.10 -0.56 6.98
C MET A 254 5.19 -1.79 6.08
N LEU A 255 4.74 -1.67 4.83
CA LEU A 255 5.10 -2.63 3.78
C LEU A 255 6.54 -2.40 3.31
N PRO A 256 7.25 -3.40 2.79
CA PRO A 256 8.43 -3.17 1.97
C PRO A 256 8.06 -2.20 0.84
N GLN A 257 8.71 -1.04 0.84
CA GLN A 257 8.41 -0.02 -0.14
C GLN A 257 9.02 -0.44 -1.48
N SER A 258 8.17 -0.50 -2.49
CA SER A 258 8.55 -0.75 -3.87
C SER A 258 7.66 0.08 -4.78
N ARG A 259 8.20 0.53 -5.90
CA ARG A 259 7.49 1.40 -6.83
C ARG A 259 6.66 0.53 -7.75
N ILE A 260 5.34 0.78 -7.81
CA ILE A 260 4.46 0.06 -8.74
C ILE A 260 4.75 0.60 -10.14
N GLN A 261 5.04 -0.30 -11.08
CA GLN A 261 5.12 0.05 -12.50
C GLN A 261 3.73 0.38 -13.01
N ILE A 262 3.57 1.59 -13.56
CA ILE A 262 2.31 2.01 -14.16
C ILE A 262 2.20 1.34 -15.54
N THR A 263 1.17 0.54 -15.72
CA THR A 263 0.86 -0.17 -16.98
C THR A 263 -0.32 0.46 -17.72
N ALA A 264 -1.15 1.24 -17.03
CA ALA A 264 -2.28 1.95 -17.62
C ALA A 264 -2.67 3.21 -16.82
N SER A 265 -3.44 4.10 -17.46
CA SER A 265 -4.11 5.21 -16.80
C SER A 265 -5.60 4.91 -16.64
N GLY A 266 -6.12 5.12 -15.43
CA GLY A 266 -7.53 4.94 -15.09
C GLY A 266 -8.25 6.27 -14.88
N SER A 267 -9.58 6.23 -14.94
CA SER A 267 -10.45 7.33 -14.51
C SER A 267 -11.23 6.92 -13.27
N ALA A 268 -11.35 7.83 -12.31
CA ALA A 268 -12.14 7.56 -11.11
C ALA A 268 -13.63 7.41 -11.47
N THR A 269 -14.34 6.54 -10.75
CA THR A 269 -15.77 6.26 -11.01
C THR A 269 -16.64 7.32 -10.32
N PRO A 270 -17.51 8.05 -11.04
CA PRO A 270 -18.43 9.00 -10.43
C PRO A 270 -19.39 8.33 -9.45
N TYR A 271 -19.74 9.00 -8.36
CA TYR A 271 -20.88 8.57 -7.55
C TYR A 271 -22.19 8.78 -8.34
N GLY A 272 -23.14 7.85 -8.20
CA GLY A 272 -24.42 7.87 -8.93
C GLY A 272 -24.40 7.19 -10.30
N SER A 273 -23.24 6.72 -10.79
CA SER A 273 -23.21 5.81 -11.94
C SER A 273 -23.37 4.36 -11.49
N THR A 274 -24.44 3.68 -11.89
CA THR A 274 -24.52 2.22 -11.79
C THR A 274 -23.59 1.60 -12.81
N ARG A 275 -22.45 1.05 -12.38
CA ARG A 275 -21.63 0.22 -13.25
C ARG A 275 -22.42 -1.06 -13.55
N VAL A 276 -22.95 -1.17 -14.76
CA VAL A 276 -23.35 -2.48 -15.29
C VAL A 276 -22.06 -3.28 -15.39
N ALA A 277 -21.91 -4.30 -14.55
CA ALA A 277 -20.84 -5.28 -14.72
C ALA A 277 -20.87 -5.76 -16.18
N PRO A 278 -19.73 -5.93 -16.87
CA PRO A 278 -19.75 -6.51 -18.20
C PRO A 278 -20.28 -7.95 -18.06
N SER A 279 -21.57 -8.11 -18.37
CA SER A 279 -22.18 -9.42 -18.55
C SER A 279 -21.52 -10.00 -19.79
N SER A 280 -20.68 -11.02 -19.60
CA SER A 280 -20.23 -11.90 -20.66
C SER A 280 -21.47 -12.56 -21.27
N SER A 281 -22.05 -11.91 -22.27
CA SER A 281 -23.14 -12.45 -23.07
C SER A 281 -22.50 -13.31 -24.15
N THR A 282 -22.41 -14.61 -23.88
CA THR A 282 -22.22 -15.61 -24.92
C THR A 282 -23.48 -15.58 -25.78
N THR A 283 -23.36 -15.02 -26.98
CA THR A 283 -24.43 -15.02 -27.99
C THR A 283 -24.64 -16.45 -28.50
N THR A 284 -25.50 -17.21 -27.85
CA THR A 284 -26.15 -18.37 -28.49
C THR A 284 -27.42 -17.91 -29.17
N ARG A 285 -27.35 -17.84 -30.50
CA ARG A 285 -28.48 -17.64 -31.41
C ARG A 285 -29.49 -18.77 -31.21
N VAL A 286 -30.67 -18.46 -30.68
CA VAL A 286 -31.82 -19.37 -30.66
C VAL A 286 -32.94 -18.79 -31.53
N VAL A 287 -33.37 -19.61 -32.49
CA VAL A 287 -34.48 -19.38 -33.44
C VAL A 287 -35.81 -19.55 -32.69
N PRO A 288 -36.84 -18.73 -32.95
CA PRO A 288 -38.10 -18.84 -32.21
C PRO A 288 -38.94 -20.01 -32.71
N SER A 289 -39.46 -20.81 -31.78
CA SER A 289 -40.59 -21.71 -32.05
C SER A 289 -41.55 -21.68 -30.87
N SER A 290 -42.81 -21.45 -31.20
CA SER A 290 -43.97 -21.32 -30.33
C SER A 290 -44.45 -22.67 -29.80
N SER A 291 -44.80 -22.75 -28.51
CA SER A 291 -46.12 -23.26 -28.05
C SER A 291 -46.20 -23.36 -26.52
N SER A 292 -47.27 -22.76 -26.00
CA SER A 292 -48.22 -23.17 -24.96
C SER A 292 -47.77 -23.86 -23.66
N GLU A 293 -48.31 -23.30 -22.58
CA GLU A 293 -48.34 -23.70 -21.17
C GLU A 293 -48.69 -25.17 -20.92
N THR A 294 -48.19 -25.75 -19.82
CA THR A 294 -48.99 -26.42 -18.76
C THR A 294 -48.17 -26.57 -17.47
N THR A 295 -48.85 -26.38 -16.35
CA THR A 295 -48.42 -26.50 -14.95
C THR A 295 -48.17 -27.94 -14.49
N THR A 296 -47.23 -28.16 -13.56
CA THR A 296 -47.43 -28.97 -12.32
C THR A 296 -46.16 -29.02 -11.45
N ALA A 297 -46.38 -29.09 -10.14
CA ALA A 297 -45.37 -29.16 -9.08
C ALA A 297 -45.13 -30.63 -8.62
N ILE A 298 -44.06 -30.82 -7.82
CA ILE A 298 -43.91 -31.71 -6.62
C ILE A 298 -42.55 -32.47 -6.61
N SER A 299 -41.70 -32.04 -5.67
CA SER A 299 -41.00 -32.79 -4.58
C SER A 299 -40.04 -33.98 -4.81
N SER A 300 -38.96 -33.92 -4.01
CA SER A 300 -38.32 -34.98 -3.20
C SER A 300 -37.09 -35.77 -3.72
N ALA A 301 -36.00 -35.58 -2.94
CA ALA A 301 -35.19 -36.59 -2.24
C ALA A 301 -34.14 -37.48 -2.96
N ALA A 302 -32.90 -37.28 -2.49
CA ALA A 302 -31.99 -38.25 -1.86
C ALA A 302 -31.11 -39.22 -2.69
N ALA A 303 -29.87 -39.29 -2.16
CA ALA A 303 -28.94 -40.43 -2.07
C ALA A 303 -28.07 -40.82 -3.29
N SER A 304 -26.75 -40.61 -3.12
CA SER A 304 -25.62 -41.59 -3.10
C SER A 304 -25.93 -43.07 -3.45
N PRO A 305 -24.95 -43.97 -3.76
CA PRO A 305 -23.51 -43.89 -3.43
C PRO A 305 -22.52 -44.53 -4.45
N SER A 306 -21.23 -44.56 -4.06
CA SER A 306 -20.28 -45.68 -4.23
C SER A 306 -19.79 -46.07 -5.65
N SER A 307 -18.57 -46.54 -5.90
CA SER A 307 -17.50 -47.06 -5.03
C SER A 307 -16.23 -47.37 -5.87
N THR A 308 -15.15 -47.76 -5.16
CA THR A 308 -14.18 -48.83 -5.50
C THR A 308 -13.21 -48.56 -6.67
N ASP A 309 -11.90 -48.85 -6.62
CA ASP A 309 -11.10 -49.65 -5.69
C ASP A 309 -9.59 -49.50 -6.07
N VAL A 310 -8.70 -49.69 -5.09
CA VAL A 310 -7.50 -50.59 -5.10
C VAL A 310 -6.42 -50.30 -6.19
N GLU A 311 -5.11 -50.16 -5.95
CA GLU A 311 -4.22 -51.04 -5.19
C GLU A 311 -2.85 -50.39 -4.93
N THR A 312 -2.33 -50.75 -3.77
CA THR A 312 -0.96 -50.77 -3.25
C THR A 312 0.11 -51.24 -4.25
N SER A 313 1.33 -50.67 -4.19
CA SER A 313 2.58 -51.46 -4.01
C SER A 313 3.89 -50.62 -3.96
N ILE A 314 4.46 -50.55 -2.75
CA ILE A 314 5.84 -50.79 -2.30
C ILE A 314 7.03 -50.65 -3.29
N THR A 315 8.08 -49.91 -2.88
CA THR A 315 9.47 -50.38 -2.57
C THR A 315 10.61 -49.45 -3.07
N THR A 316 11.40 -48.99 -2.09
CA THR A 316 12.86 -48.68 -2.06
C THR A 316 13.54 -47.61 -2.93
N HIS A 317 14.14 -46.65 -2.21
CA HIS A 317 15.50 -46.08 -2.30
C HIS A 317 16.55 -46.85 -3.16
N PRO A 318 17.53 -46.17 -3.78
CA PRO A 318 18.53 -45.39 -3.02
C PRO A 318 19.11 -44.11 -3.67
N THR A 319 19.78 -43.38 -2.78
CA THR A 319 20.86 -42.40 -2.87
C THR A 319 21.74 -42.43 -4.12
N ASP A 320 22.11 -41.25 -4.65
CA ASP A 320 23.54 -40.91 -4.77
C ASP A 320 23.84 -39.40 -4.87
N THR A 321 25.06 -39.11 -4.46
CA THR A 321 25.74 -37.83 -4.19
C THR A 321 26.50 -37.33 -5.43
N ALA A 322 26.61 -36.00 -5.61
CA ALA A 322 27.81 -35.25 -6.06
C ALA A 322 27.38 -33.93 -6.72
N THR A 323 27.64 -32.78 -6.11
CA THR A 323 28.90 -32.01 -6.11
C THR A 323 29.19 -31.32 -7.46
N GLU A 324 28.96 -30.00 -7.42
CA GLU A 324 29.69 -28.87 -8.02
C GLU A 324 30.41 -29.03 -9.37
N THR A 325 30.34 -28.01 -10.23
CA THR A 325 31.43 -27.02 -10.36
C THR A 325 31.06 -25.91 -11.36
N PHE A 326 31.45 -24.70 -10.98
CA PHE A 326 31.65 -23.46 -11.75
C PHE A 326 32.02 -23.60 -13.23
N THR A 327 31.50 -22.68 -14.08
CA THR A 327 32.38 -21.79 -14.84
C THR A 327 31.68 -20.53 -15.35
N THR A 328 32.30 -19.40 -15.06
CA THR A 328 32.06 -18.06 -15.59
C THR A 328 32.54 -17.94 -17.04
N ARG A 329 31.81 -17.19 -17.88
CA ARG A 329 32.39 -16.44 -19.01
C ARG A 329 31.63 -15.13 -19.26
N ILE A 330 32.41 -14.06 -19.24
CA ILE A 330 32.09 -12.69 -19.64
C ILE A 330 32.48 -12.54 -21.11
N SER A 331 31.65 -11.87 -21.91
CA SER A 331 32.02 -10.96 -23.02
C SER A 331 30.73 -10.45 -23.69
N SER A 332 30.37 -9.17 -23.57
CA SER A 332 30.78 -8.04 -24.43
C SER A 332 30.45 -8.23 -25.91
N ASN A 333 29.38 -7.57 -26.40
CA ASN A 333 29.50 -6.50 -27.41
C ASN A 333 28.14 -5.93 -27.86
N SER A 334 28.20 -4.64 -28.12
CA SER A 334 27.17 -3.66 -28.54
C SER A 334 26.46 -3.97 -29.88
N PRO A 335 25.39 -3.21 -30.22
CA PRO A 335 24.29 -3.68 -31.06
C PRO A 335 24.39 -3.23 -32.52
N PRO A 336 23.50 -3.75 -33.39
CA PRO A 336 22.98 -2.95 -34.49
C PRO A 336 21.44 -2.89 -34.49
N SER A 337 20.95 -1.69 -34.82
CA SER A 337 19.56 -1.39 -35.14
C SER A 337 19.01 -2.25 -36.28
N SER A 338 17.77 -2.70 -36.14
CA SER A 338 16.88 -2.98 -37.27
C SER A 338 15.41 -2.77 -36.91
N THR A 339 14.70 -2.27 -37.92
CA THR A 339 13.32 -1.77 -38.04
C THR A 339 12.23 -2.74 -37.56
N PRO A 340 11.03 -2.28 -37.11
CA PRO A 340 10.02 -3.14 -36.51
C PRO A 340 9.24 -3.98 -37.53
N ALA A 341 9.04 -5.26 -37.22
CA ALA A 341 8.11 -6.16 -37.91
C ALA A 341 6.69 -6.08 -37.28
N PRO A 342 5.61 -6.34 -38.03
CA PRO A 342 4.24 -6.11 -37.58
C PRO A 342 3.73 -7.14 -36.57
N SER A 343 2.89 -6.64 -35.67
CA SER A 343 2.21 -7.31 -34.56
C SER A 343 1.35 -8.49 -35.01
N GLN A 344 1.57 -9.66 -34.39
CA GLN A 344 0.62 -10.78 -34.41
C GLN A 344 0.06 -10.99 -33.00
N THR A 345 -1.25 -10.95 -32.89
CA THR A 345 -2.03 -11.20 -31.67
C THR A 345 -2.06 -12.71 -31.37
N PRO A 346 -1.61 -13.19 -30.19
CA PRO A 346 -1.84 -14.57 -29.82
C PRO A 346 -3.25 -14.76 -29.22
N ASN A 347 -3.85 -15.89 -29.59
CA ASN A 347 -5.17 -16.37 -29.17
C ASN A 347 -5.25 -16.66 -27.65
N PRO A 348 -6.45 -16.64 -27.03
CA PRO A 348 -6.58 -16.85 -25.59
C PRO A 348 -6.33 -18.33 -25.23
N THR A 349 -5.34 -18.57 -24.37
CA THR A 349 -5.09 -19.91 -23.80
C THR A 349 -5.83 -20.03 -22.47
N THR A 350 -6.71 -21.03 -22.40
CA THR A 350 -7.45 -21.47 -21.21
C THR A 350 -6.52 -21.79 -20.05
N LEU A 351 -6.84 -21.27 -18.85
CA LEU A 351 -6.17 -21.55 -17.58
C LEU A 351 -6.35 -23.04 -17.21
N GLN A 352 -5.25 -23.79 -17.23
CA GLN A 352 -5.15 -25.07 -16.52
C GLN A 352 -4.49 -24.82 -15.15
N THR A 353 -5.19 -25.22 -14.10
CA THR A 353 -4.67 -25.35 -12.74
C THR A 353 -3.60 -26.44 -12.73
N GLN A 354 -2.33 -26.08 -12.56
CA GLN A 354 -1.28 -27.04 -12.24
C GLN A 354 -1.10 -27.11 -10.73
N THR A 355 -1.33 -28.31 -10.20
CA THR A 355 -1.04 -28.71 -8.83
C THR A 355 0.48 -28.78 -8.66
N THR A 356 1.04 -27.94 -7.79
CA THR A 356 2.47 -27.96 -7.44
C THR A 356 2.81 -29.18 -6.59
N THR A 357 3.84 -29.91 -7.01
CA THR A 357 4.46 -31.03 -6.29
C THR A 357 5.00 -30.57 -4.93
N ALA A 358 4.90 -31.43 -3.89
CA ALA A 358 5.44 -31.15 -2.56
C ALA A 358 6.97 -30.95 -2.61
N PRO A 359 7.54 -30.02 -1.81
CA PRO A 359 8.96 -29.69 -1.84
C PRO A 359 9.87 -30.85 -1.35
N PRO A 360 11.11 -30.96 -1.86
CA PRO A 360 12.08 -31.96 -1.41
C PRO A 360 12.46 -31.79 0.08
N PRO A 361 12.69 -32.88 0.84
CA PRO A 361 13.15 -32.79 2.23
C PRO A 361 14.57 -32.18 2.31
N GLY A 362 14.73 -31.09 3.08
CA GLY A 362 16.03 -30.46 3.36
C GLY A 362 16.37 -29.21 2.53
N GLU A 363 15.43 -28.67 1.76
CA GLU A 363 15.63 -27.41 1.02
C GLU A 363 15.88 -26.24 1.98
N PRO A 364 16.89 -25.37 1.72
CA PRO A 364 17.12 -24.18 2.54
C PRO A 364 15.87 -23.30 2.54
N ALA A 365 15.48 -22.75 3.69
CA ALA A 365 14.35 -21.84 3.74
C ALA A 365 14.69 -20.54 3.00
N GLN A 366 13.83 -20.11 2.08
CA GLN A 366 13.92 -18.82 1.43
C GLN A 366 13.67 -17.70 2.44
N SER A 367 14.50 -16.66 2.37
CA SER A 367 14.35 -15.44 3.15
C SER A 367 12.98 -14.79 2.95
N LEU A 368 12.51 -14.05 3.95
CA LEU A 368 11.34 -13.20 3.78
C LEU A 368 11.55 -12.27 2.58
N TYR A 369 10.56 -12.19 1.70
CA TYR A 369 10.56 -11.49 0.40
C TYR A 369 11.40 -12.10 -0.71
N GLY A 370 12.07 -13.22 -0.47
CA GLY A 370 12.73 -13.98 -1.54
C GLY A 370 11.70 -14.62 -2.48
N GLN A 371 12.09 -14.81 -3.74
CA GLN A 371 11.30 -15.61 -4.68
C GLN A 371 11.23 -17.04 -4.15
N CYS A 372 10.04 -17.63 -4.12
CA CYS A 372 9.80 -18.98 -3.62
C CYS A 372 9.03 -19.86 -4.62
N GLY A 373 8.88 -19.38 -5.84
CA GLY A 373 8.19 -20.09 -6.90
C GLY A 373 8.05 -19.27 -8.17
N GLY A 374 7.35 -19.85 -9.13
CA GLY A 374 7.20 -19.32 -10.49
C GLY A 374 7.72 -20.28 -11.55
N MET A 375 7.21 -20.16 -12.77
CA MET A 375 7.63 -20.96 -13.91
C MET A 375 9.15 -20.85 -14.13
N ASN A 376 9.81 -22.00 -14.21
CA ASN A 376 11.28 -22.14 -14.32
C ASN A 376 12.09 -21.68 -13.09
N TYR A 377 11.46 -21.44 -11.94
CA TYR A 377 12.19 -21.16 -10.70
C TYR A 377 12.79 -22.44 -10.12
N ASN A 378 14.11 -22.46 -9.91
CA ASN A 378 14.87 -23.60 -9.39
C ASN A 378 15.49 -23.34 -8.01
N GLY A 379 15.00 -22.32 -7.29
CA GLY A 379 15.49 -21.97 -5.95
C GLY A 379 14.53 -22.40 -4.83
N PRO A 380 14.82 -22.01 -3.57
CA PRO A 380 14.08 -22.50 -2.43
C PRO A 380 12.59 -22.15 -2.44
N THR A 381 11.74 -23.17 -2.37
CA THR A 381 10.28 -23.03 -2.44
C THR A 381 9.59 -22.92 -1.09
N LYS A 382 10.26 -23.39 -0.02
CA LYS A 382 9.83 -23.19 1.36
C LYS A 382 10.33 -21.85 1.89
N CYS A 383 9.46 -21.05 2.50
CA CYS A 383 9.86 -19.82 3.18
C CYS A 383 10.35 -20.07 4.61
N VAL A 384 11.07 -19.11 5.18
CA VAL A 384 11.33 -19.05 6.64
C VAL A 384 10.02 -19.16 7.44
N ASP A 385 10.09 -19.71 8.65
CA ASP A 385 8.91 -20.19 9.41
C ASP A 385 7.84 -19.12 9.70
N TYR A 386 8.19 -17.83 9.65
CA TYR A 386 7.29 -16.69 9.80
C TYR A 386 6.79 -16.11 8.47
N ALA A 387 6.95 -16.84 7.36
CA ALA A 387 6.59 -16.44 6.01
C ALA A 387 5.87 -17.55 5.24
N THR A 388 5.06 -17.16 4.26
CA THR A 388 4.33 -18.06 3.37
C THR A 388 4.61 -17.70 1.92
N CYS A 389 4.81 -18.71 1.08
CA CYS A 389 5.01 -18.50 -0.34
C CYS A 389 3.68 -18.14 -1.01
N VAL A 390 3.59 -16.93 -1.56
CA VAL A 390 2.38 -16.43 -2.23
C VAL A 390 2.67 -16.23 -3.72
N SER A 391 1.90 -16.90 -4.58
CA SER A 391 1.98 -16.72 -6.02
C SER A 391 1.47 -15.35 -6.42
N VAL A 392 2.31 -14.57 -7.12
CA VAL A 392 1.97 -13.25 -7.63
C VAL A 392 1.50 -13.35 -9.08
N ASN A 393 2.21 -14.16 -9.88
CA ASN A 393 1.85 -14.46 -11.27
C ASN A 393 2.47 -15.82 -11.67
N PRO A 394 2.21 -16.34 -12.89
CA PRO A 394 2.70 -17.65 -13.31
C PRO A 394 4.24 -17.81 -13.27
N TYR A 395 4.99 -16.72 -13.36
CA TYR A 395 6.45 -16.70 -13.40
C TYR A 395 7.08 -16.33 -12.05
N TYR A 396 6.29 -15.93 -11.04
CA TYR A 396 6.81 -15.38 -9.80
C TYR A 396 5.89 -15.63 -8.59
N ALA A 397 6.45 -16.26 -7.56
CA ALA A 397 5.88 -16.34 -6.22
C ALA A 397 6.89 -15.83 -5.19
N GLN A 398 6.43 -15.19 -4.12
CA GLN A 398 7.27 -14.52 -3.14
C GLN A 398 6.93 -14.93 -1.71
N CYS A 399 7.95 -15.10 -0.88
CA CYS A 399 7.78 -15.26 0.56
C CYS A 399 7.24 -13.96 1.16
N THR A 400 6.00 -13.97 1.61
CA THR A 400 5.37 -12.84 2.30
C THR A 400 5.14 -13.18 3.76
N PRO A 401 5.01 -12.20 4.67
CA PRO A 401 4.73 -12.48 6.08
C PRO A 401 3.54 -13.42 6.22
N ALA A 402 3.68 -14.44 7.05
CA ALA A 402 2.61 -15.41 7.26
C ALA A 402 1.34 -14.71 7.79
N PRO A 403 0.14 -15.20 7.43
CA PRO A 403 -1.10 -14.73 8.03
C PRO A 403 -1.01 -14.76 9.56
N VAL A 404 -1.47 -13.70 10.21
CA VAL A 404 -1.40 -13.58 11.67
C VAL A 404 -2.50 -14.44 12.29
N PRO A 405 -2.18 -15.49 13.07
CA PRO A 405 -3.20 -16.24 13.79
C PRO A 405 -3.96 -15.34 14.77
N GLU A 406 -5.22 -15.68 15.06
CA GLU A 406 -5.98 -15.00 16.11
C GLU A 406 -5.21 -15.06 17.43
N GLY A 407 -5.09 -13.91 18.11
CA GLY A 407 -4.32 -13.83 19.36
C GLY A 407 -2.81 -13.79 19.18
N ALA A 408 -2.29 -13.50 17.98
CA ALA A 408 -0.87 -13.24 17.73
C ALA A 408 -0.65 -11.87 17.05
N GLN A 409 0.60 -11.42 17.06
CA GLN A 409 1.08 -10.21 16.39
C GLN A 409 1.90 -10.58 15.16
N SER A 410 1.82 -9.76 14.11
CA SER A 410 2.61 -9.95 12.89
C SER A 410 4.12 -9.91 13.18
N LEU A 411 4.92 -10.46 12.27
CA LEU A 411 6.36 -10.17 12.27
C LEU A 411 6.56 -8.64 12.24
N TYR A 412 7.45 -8.14 13.09
CA TYR A 412 7.70 -6.71 13.35
C TYR A 412 6.53 -5.93 13.97
N GLY A 413 5.42 -6.59 14.33
CA GLY A 413 4.33 -5.99 15.10
C GLY A 413 4.74 -5.75 16.56
N GLN A 414 4.12 -4.75 17.20
CA GLN A 414 4.29 -4.55 18.64
C GLN A 414 3.60 -5.67 19.40
N CYS A 415 4.27 -6.23 20.40
CA CYS A 415 3.79 -7.37 21.21
C CYS A 415 3.93 -7.11 22.72
N GLY A 416 4.26 -5.88 23.12
CA GLY A 416 4.40 -5.52 24.52
C GLY A 416 4.91 -4.08 24.75
N GLY A 417 5.06 -3.74 26.03
CA GLY A 417 5.45 -2.41 26.52
C GLY A 417 4.62 -1.95 27.72
N VAL A 418 5.13 -1.00 28.51
CA VAL A 418 4.47 -0.46 29.72
C VAL A 418 3.07 0.11 29.48
N HIS A 419 2.74 0.54 28.25
CA HIS A 419 1.40 1.01 27.85
C HIS A 419 0.72 0.10 26.83
N TRP A 420 1.23 -1.12 26.65
CA TRP A 420 0.57 -2.10 25.82
C TRP A 420 -0.76 -2.51 26.47
N PRO A 421 -1.91 -2.39 25.76
CA PRO A 421 -3.19 -2.72 26.37
C PRO A 421 -3.20 -4.17 26.86
N ALA A 422 -3.69 -4.39 28.08
CA ALA A 422 -3.67 -5.73 28.70
C ALA A 422 -4.45 -6.80 27.92
N ALA A 423 -5.41 -6.37 27.08
CA ALA A 423 -6.17 -7.26 26.19
C ALA A 423 -5.49 -7.50 24.84
N SER A 424 -4.40 -6.79 24.52
CA SER A 424 -3.71 -6.92 23.24
C SER A 424 -2.78 -8.14 23.24
N PRO A 425 -2.72 -8.90 22.12
CA PRO A 425 -1.87 -10.08 22.03
C PRO A 425 -0.38 -9.80 22.29
N THR A 426 0.26 -10.65 23.10
CA THR A 426 1.72 -10.62 23.34
C THR A 426 2.47 -11.71 22.59
N SER A 427 1.75 -12.67 22.03
CA SER A 427 2.30 -13.76 21.21
C SER A 427 2.62 -13.26 19.81
N CYS A 428 3.64 -13.83 19.16
CA CYS A 428 4.02 -13.51 17.79
C CYS A 428 3.59 -14.62 16.83
N VAL A 429 3.57 -14.31 15.52
CA VAL A 429 3.45 -15.33 14.47
C VAL A 429 4.46 -16.48 14.69
N PRO A 430 4.15 -17.72 14.27
CA PRO A 430 5.07 -18.85 14.36
C PRO A 430 6.47 -18.50 13.80
N GLY A 431 7.52 -18.92 14.50
CA GLY A 431 8.91 -18.60 14.12
C GLY A 431 9.40 -17.21 14.52
N ALA A 432 8.56 -16.38 15.16
CA ALA A 432 8.95 -15.10 15.75
C ALA A 432 8.82 -15.13 17.29
N ARG A 433 9.63 -14.31 17.96
CA ARG A 433 9.57 -14.08 19.41
C ARG A 433 9.35 -12.61 19.73
N CYS A 434 8.64 -12.34 20.83
CA CYS A 434 8.46 -11.00 21.33
C CYS A 434 9.73 -10.55 22.06
N SER A 435 10.48 -9.66 21.41
CA SER A 435 11.73 -9.09 21.94
C SER A 435 11.45 -7.71 22.51
N THR A 436 11.76 -7.49 23.79
CA THR A 436 11.68 -6.15 24.38
C THR A 436 12.78 -5.27 23.79
N VAL A 437 12.40 -4.19 23.11
CA VAL A 437 13.33 -3.21 22.55
C VAL A 437 13.63 -2.15 23.59
N ASN A 438 12.60 -1.66 24.27
CA ASN A 438 12.69 -0.72 25.39
C ASN A 438 11.49 -0.92 26.34
N PRO A 439 11.42 -0.23 27.50
CA PRO A 439 10.33 -0.44 28.46
C PRO A 439 8.93 -0.22 27.90
N TYR A 440 8.77 0.63 26.89
CA TYR A 440 7.48 0.99 26.31
C TYR A 440 7.16 0.21 25.02
N TYR A 441 8.11 -0.56 24.49
CA TYR A 441 7.99 -1.22 23.20
C TYR A 441 8.69 -2.58 23.17
N ALA A 442 7.92 -3.63 22.94
CA ALA A 442 8.42 -4.94 22.54
C ALA A 442 7.89 -5.28 21.15
N GLN A 443 8.71 -5.95 20.34
CA GLN A 443 8.42 -6.23 18.95
C GLN A 443 8.61 -7.71 18.62
N CYS A 444 7.74 -8.24 17.78
CA CYS A 444 7.93 -9.56 17.19
C CYS A 444 9.12 -9.53 16.23
N THR A 445 10.16 -10.29 16.55
CA THR A 445 11.37 -10.42 15.74
C THR A 445 11.61 -11.90 15.42
N PRO A 446 12.33 -12.24 14.34
CA PRO A 446 12.74 -13.62 14.07
C PRO A 446 13.35 -14.28 15.33
N ALA A 447 12.91 -15.50 15.64
CA ALA A 447 13.31 -16.23 16.86
C ALA A 447 14.77 -16.69 16.85
#